data_AF-A0A845RLB3-F1
#
_entry.id   AF-A0A845RLB3-F1
#
_cell.length_a   1.000
_cell.length_b   1.000
_cell.length_c   1.000
_cell.angle_alpha   90.00
_cell.angle_beta   90.00
_cell.angle_gamma   90.00
#
_symmetry.space_group_name_H-M   'P 1'
#
loop_
_entity.id
_entity.type
_entity.pdbx_description
1 polymer ?
#
loop_
_entity_poly.entity_id
_entity_poly.type
_entity_poly.pdbx_seq_one_letter_code
_entity_poly.pdbx_strand_id
1 'polypeptide(L)'
;MIIAALGSLALGLLCGFFIFPPEVIAVMDTVMSYALAVLIFSVGIEVGTNKTVFRKIREYNVRILVIPFGVAAASIAGAVLVGLLFGMPVNESAAIGSGFGFYSISAVIMRELGGAQLGTIAFLTHMLHEVLAFLVIPLAARRFGRYTAVAVGGATAMDTTLPAIARATDEETALMAVISGVVLTGLAPVLMPLLYRILEGV
;
A
#
# COMPACT_ATOMS: atom_id res chain seq x y z
N MET A 1 5.72 9.75 12.25
CA MET A 1 5.02 8.56 11.70
C MET A 1 5.95 7.35 11.61
N ILE A 2 6.96 7.34 10.73
CA ILE A 2 7.87 6.18 10.57
C ILE A 2 8.50 5.69 11.89
N ILE A 3 9.07 6.60 12.69
CA ILE A 3 9.68 6.23 13.99
C ILE A 3 8.66 5.60 14.95
N ALA A 4 7.42 6.11 14.96
CA ALA A 4 6.37 5.58 15.80
C ALA A 4 5.93 4.18 15.33
N ALA A 5 5.85 3.95 14.01
CA ALA A 5 5.52 2.64 13.43
C ALA A 5 6.62 1.59 13.70
N LEU A 6 7.90 1.97 13.54
CA LEU A 6 9.02 1.09 13.86
C LEU A 6 9.10 0.81 15.37
N GLY A 7 8.86 1.83 16.19
CA GLY A 7 8.83 1.71 17.65
C GLY A 7 7.70 0.81 18.13
N SER A 8 6.50 0.94 17.59
CA SER A 8 5.37 0.08 17.94
C SER A 8 5.59 -1.37 17.51
N LEU A 9 6.19 -1.60 16.33
CA LEU A 9 6.57 -2.94 15.88
C LEU A 9 7.59 -3.57 16.83
N ALA A 10 8.65 -2.85 17.18
CA ALA A 10 9.68 -3.34 18.09
C ALA A 10 9.10 -3.68 19.47
N LEU A 11 8.25 -2.81 20.03
CA LEU A 11 7.56 -3.08 21.30
C LEU A 11 6.62 -4.29 21.19
N GLY A 12 5.86 -4.41 20.10
CA GLY A 12 4.98 -5.55 19.86
C GLY A 12 5.74 -6.88 19.80
N LEU A 13 6.89 -6.91 19.13
CA LEU A 13 7.77 -8.08 19.07
C LEU A 13 8.32 -8.45 20.46
N LEU A 14 8.77 -7.47 21.24
CA LEU A 14 9.27 -7.69 22.60
C LEU A 14 8.16 -8.22 23.52
N CYS A 15 6.97 -7.63 23.47
CA CYS A 15 5.82 -8.11 24.25
C CYS A 15 5.41 -9.53 23.84
N GLY A 16 5.40 -9.83 22.54
CA GLY A 16 5.12 -11.17 22.02
C GLY A 16 6.16 -12.21 22.43
N PHE A 17 7.43 -11.81 22.61
CA PHE A 17 8.50 -12.72 23.02
C PHE A 17 8.59 -12.93 24.54
N PHE A 18 8.34 -11.88 25.34
CA PHE A 18 8.59 -11.92 26.79
C PHE A 18 7.34 -11.95 27.67
N ILE A 19 6.19 -11.46 27.21
CA ILE A 19 5.04 -11.16 28.07
C ILE A 19 3.83 -12.07 27.76
N PHE A 20 3.47 -12.19 26.49
CA PHE A 20 2.21 -12.85 26.10
C PHE A 20 2.40 -14.32 25.74
N PRO A 21 1.52 -15.22 26.22
CA PRO A 21 1.55 -16.61 25.83
C PRO A 21 0.85 -16.83 24.47
N PRO A 22 1.08 -17.97 23.80
CA PRO A 22 0.60 -18.21 22.43
C PRO A 22 -0.93 -18.13 22.24
N GLU A 23 -1.71 -18.36 23.30
CA GLU A 23 -3.18 -18.34 23.25
C GLU A 23 -3.74 -16.94 22.93
N VAL A 24 -2.95 -15.88 23.20
CA VAL A 24 -3.33 -14.49 22.89
C VAL A 24 -3.44 -14.27 21.38
N ILE A 25 -2.81 -15.10 20.54
CA ILE A 25 -2.86 -14.98 19.08
C ILE A 25 -4.29 -14.99 18.55
N ALA A 26 -5.17 -15.86 19.08
CA ALA A 26 -6.56 -15.95 18.64
C ALA A 26 -7.36 -14.66 18.96
N VAL A 27 -7.08 -14.05 20.11
CA VAL A 27 -7.68 -12.77 20.50
C VAL A 27 -7.16 -11.65 19.59
N MET A 28 -5.85 -11.63 19.32
CA MET A 28 -5.23 -10.64 18.42
C MET A 28 -5.79 -10.76 17.00
N ASP A 29 -6.05 -11.96 16.51
CA ASP A 29 -6.67 -12.18 15.19
C ASP A 29 -8.06 -11.55 15.10
N THR A 30 -8.87 -11.73 16.14
CA THR A 30 -10.19 -11.10 16.24
C THR A 30 -10.08 -9.58 16.28
N VAL A 31 -9.17 -9.05 17.10
CA VAL A 31 -8.93 -7.60 17.22
C VAL A 31 -8.46 -7.00 15.90
N MET A 32 -7.52 -7.65 15.20
CA MET A 32 -7.04 -7.20 13.89
C MET A 32 -8.15 -7.19 12.84
N SER A 33 -9.03 -8.19 12.83
CA SER A 33 -10.15 -8.27 11.89
C SER A 33 -11.13 -7.09 12.08
N TYR A 34 -11.49 -6.79 13.33
CA TYR A 34 -12.32 -5.62 13.64
C TYR A 34 -11.62 -4.29 13.35
N ALA A 35 -10.32 -4.19 13.67
CA ALA A 35 -9.52 -3.02 13.35
C ALA A 35 -9.45 -2.78 11.83
N LEU A 36 -9.31 -3.84 11.03
CA LEU A 36 -9.36 -3.77 9.57
C LEU A 36 -10.74 -3.30 9.08
N ALA A 37 -11.83 -3.83 9.65
CA ALA A 37 -13.19 -3.40 9.27
C ALA A 37 -13.39 -1.89 9.52
N VAL A 38 -12.95 -1.40 10.69
CA VAL A 38 -12.96 0.04 11.01
C VAL A 38 -12.06 0.83 10.05
N LEU A 39 -10.87 0.31 9.74
CA LEU A 39 -9.93 0.96 8.82
C LEU A 39 -10.51 1.08 7.41
N ILE A 40 -11.10 0.01 6.85
CA ILE A 40 -11.75 0.03 5.53
C ILE A 40 -12.93 1.01 5.52
N PHE A 41 -13.72 1.06 6.60
CA PHE A 41 -14.79 2.04 6.74
C PHE A 41 -14.25 3.48 6.75
N SER A 42 -13.18 3.76 7.50
CA SER A 42 -12.51 5.07 7.52
C SER A 42 -11.97 5.45 6.15
N VAL A 43 -11.32 4.52 5.44
CA VAL A 43 -10.87 4.71 4.05
C VAL A 43 -12.06 5.05 3.14
N GLY A 44 -13.19 4.36 3.29
CA GLY A 44 -14.41 4.66 2.55
C GLY A 44 -14.90 6.10 2.76
N ILE A 45 -14.88 6.58 4.00
CA ILE A 45 -15.23 7.98 4.33
C ILE A 45 -14.22 8.95 3.71
N GLU A 46 -12.92 8.69 3.84
CA GLU A 46 -11.87 9.54 3.31
C GLU A 46 -11.98 9.69 1.78
N VAL A 47 -12.10 8.56 1.07
CA VAL A 47 -12.29 8.54 -0.38
C VAL A 47 -13.58 9.28 -0.74
N GLY A 48 -14.70 8.99 -0.07
CA GLY A 48 -16.01 9.60 -0.36
C GLY A 48 -16.10 11.10 -0.06
N THR A 49 -15.32 11.59 0.90
CA THR A 49 -15.30 13.02 1.28
C THR A 49 -14.35 13.86 0.43
N ASN A 50 -13.42 13.24 -0.31
CA ASN A 50 -12.44 13.94 -1.13
C ASN A 50 -13.04 14.48 -2.47
N LYS A 51 -13.98 15.43 -2.35
CA LYS A 51 -14.65 16.08 -3.49
C LYS A 51 -13.69 16.75 -4.47
N THR A 52 -12.52 17.18 -3.98
CA THR A 52 -11.48 17.79 -4.80
C THR A 52 -10.92 16.80 -5.82
N VAL A 53 -10.66 15.56 -5.40
CA VAL A 53 -10.21 14.48 -6.30
C VAL A 53 -11.27 14.23 -7.38
N PHE A 54 -12.54 14.05 -7.02
CA PHE A 54 -13.61 13.83 -8.00
C PHE A 54 -13.81 14.99 -8.97
N ARG A 55 -13.76 16.23 -8.47
CA ARG A 55 -13.86 17.43 -9.32
C ARG A 55 -12.69 17.50 -10.30
N LYS A 56 -11.47 17.26 -9.84
CA LYS A 56 -10.27 17.32 -10.68
C LYS A 56 -10.18 16.19 -11.69
N ILE A 57 -10.64 14.99 -11.36
CA ILE A 57 -10.79 13.90 -12.35
C ILE A 57 -11.74 14.33 -13.48
N ARG A 58 -12.82 15.05 -13.14
CA ARG A 58 -13.75 15.59 -14.13
C ARG A 58 -13.16 16.74 -14.97
N GLU A 59 -12.31 17.57 -14.37
CA GLU A 59 -11.63 18.69 -15.05
C GLU A 59 -10.48 18.24 -15.98
N TYR A 60 -9.63 17.31 -15.52
CA TYR A 60 -8.44 16.84 -16.24
C TYR A 60 -8.73 15.65 -17.19
N ASN A 61 -9.99 15.25 -17.32
CA ASN A 61 -10.46 14.04 -18.01
C ASN A 61 -9.89 12.74 -17.42
N VAL A 62 -10.42 11.60 -17.89
CA VAL A 62 -10.01 10.23 -17.50
C VAL A 62 -8.50 9.96 -17.72
N ARG A 63 -7.81 10.80 -18.51
CA ARG A 63 -6.35 10.73 -18.73
C ARG A 63 -5.53 10.81 -17.44
N ILE A 64 -6.02 11.51 -16.42
CA ILE A 64 -5.31 11.61 -15.13
C ILE A 64 -5.18 10.25 -14.43
N LEU A 65 -6.08 9.31 -14.73
CA LEU A 65 -6.07 7.97 -14.14
C LEU A 65 -4.99 7.06 -14.74
N VAL A 66 -4.33 7.47 -15.83
CA VAL A 66 -3.21 6.73 -16.41
C VAL A 66 -2.09 6.54 -15.40
N ILE A 67 -1.87 7.51 -14.49
CA ILE A 67 -0.85 7.41 -13.44
C ILE A 67 -1.19 6.28 -12.46
N PRO A 68 -2.30 6.31 -11.69
CA PRO A 68 -2.59 5.24 -10.73
C PRO A 68 -2.74 3.87 -11.40
N PHE A 69 -3.35 3.76 -12.57
CA PHE A 69 -3.46 2.46 -13.26
C PHE A 69 -2.11 1.95 -13.77
N GLY A 70 -1.24 2.83 -14.25
CA GLY A 70 0.13 2.49 -14.63
C GLY A 70 0.94 2.00 -13.43
N VAL A 71 0.82 2.67 -12.28
CA VAL A 71 1.44 2.25 -11.02
C VAL A 71 0.90 0.90 -10.57
N ALA A 72 -0.42 0.69 -10.63
CA ALA A 72 -1.03 -0.56 -10.24
C ALA A 72 -0.52 -1.73 -11.09
N ALA A 73 -0.55 -1.59 -12.41
CA ALA A 73 -0.07 -2.60 -13.34
C ALA A 73 1.42 -2.90 -13.14
N ALA A 74 2.26 -1.86 -13.01
CA ALA A 74 3.69 -2.03 -12.82
C ALA A 74 4.04 -2.66 -11.46
N SER A 75 3.33 -2.30 -10.39
CA SER A 75 3.51 -2.86 -9.05
C SER A 75 3.16 -4.35 -9.02
N ILE A 76 2.01 -4.72 -9.61
CA ILE A 76 1.57 -6.12 -9.68
C ILE A 76 2.54 -6.92 -10.55
N ALA A 77 2.88 -6.44 -11.75
CA ALA A 77 3.82 -7.12 -12.63
C ALA A 77 5.20 -7.27 -11.99
N GLY A 78 5.72 -6.22 -11.35
CA GLY A 78 7.00 -6.26 -10.64
C GLY A 78 6.99 -7.27 -9.49
N ALA A 79 5.93 -7.30 -8.70
CA ALA A 79 5.77 -8.26 -7.60
C ALA A 79 5.70 -9.69 -8.11
N VAL A 80 4.95 -9.96 -9.19
CA VAL A 80 4.88 -11.29 -9.81
C VAL A 80 6.25 -11.72 -10.35
N LEU A 81 6.96 -10.84 -11.06
CA LEU A 81 8.30 -11.16 -11.58
C LEU A 81 9.29 -11.52 -10.47
N VAL A 82 9.29 -10.73 -9.39
CA VAL A 82 10.13 -11.02 -8.21
C VAL A 82 9.64 -12.29 -7.50
N GLY A 83 8.32 -12.48 -7.37
CA GLY A 83 7.73 -13.67 -6.79
C GLY A 83 8.17 -14.94 -7.50
N LEU A 84 8.09 -14.96 -8.84
CA LEU A 84 8.55 -16.06 -9.67
C LEU A 84 10.05 -16.34 -9.48
N LEU A 85 10.87 -15.30 -9.30
CA LEU A 85 12.31 -15.46 -9.03
C LEU A 85 12.57 -16.16 -7.68
N PHE A 86 11.73 -15.93 -6.69
CA PHE A 86 11.82 -16.54 -5.35
C PHE A 86 10.97 -17.80 -5.17
N GLY A 87 10.29 -18.27 -6.23
CA GLY A 87 9.41 -19.44 -6.17
C GLY A 87 8.10 -19.22 -5.41
N MET A 88 7.66 -17.97 -5.27
CA MET A 88 6.38 -17.61 -4.66
C MET A 88 5.23 -17.80 -5.66
N PRO A 89 4.09 -18.36 -5.24
CA PRO A 89 2.90 -18.49 -6.09
C PRO A 89 2.47 -17.16 -6.73
N VAL A 90 1.92 -17.23 -7.94
CA VAL A 90 1.53 -16.04 -8.71
C VAL A 90 0.39 -15.29 -8.03
N ASN A 91 -0.57 -16.01 -7.44
CA ASN A 91 -1.65 -15.41 -6.67
C ASN A 91 -1.17 -14.62 -5.45
N GLU A 92 -0.24 -15.17 -4.68
CA GLU A 92 0.30 -14.52 -3.49
C GLU A 92 1.10 -13.26 -3.86
N SER A 93 2.01 -13.38 -4.83
CA SER A 93 2.86 -12.27 -5.26
C SER A 93 2.07 -11.15 -5.97
N ALA A 94 1.08 -11.49 -6.81
CA ALA A 94 0.18 -10.52 -7.42
C ALA A 94 -0.68 -9.79 -6.38
N ALA A 95 -1.22 -10.52 -5.40
CA ALA A 95 -2.01 -9.96 -4.32
C ALA A 95 -1.17 -9.00 -3.47
N ILE A 96 0.05 -9.38 -3.07
CA ILE A 96 0.98 -8.46 -2.37
C ILE A 96 1.27 -7.24 -3.24
N GLY A 97 1.58 -7.41 -4.53
CA GLY A 97 1.84 -6.30 -5.45
C GLY A 97 0.68 -5.31 -5.57
N SER A 98 -0.55 -5.73 -5.28
CA SER A 98 -1.75 -4.90 -5.31
C SER A 98 -2.05 -4.14 -4.02
N GLY A 99 -1.20 -4.24 -2.98
CA GLY A 99 -1.33 -3.44 -1.76
C GLY A 99 -0.78 -2.01 -1.90
N PHE A 100 -0.01 -1.73 -2.95
CA PHE A 100 0.47 -0.40 -3.37
C PHE A 100 1.16 0.47 -2.29
N GLY A 101 1.66 -0.12 -1.20
CA GLY A 101 2.30 0.60 -0.09
C GLY A 101 1.41 0.75 1.15
N PHE A 102 0.14 0.30 1.10
CA PHE A 102 -0.76 0.36 2.24
C PHE A 102 -0.54 -0.82 3.20
N TYR A 103 0.55 -0.77 3.97
CA TYR A 103 1.00 -1.89 4.79
C TYR A 103 -0.01 -2.36 5.85
N SER A 104 -0.79 -1.45 6.46
CA SER A 104 -1.76 -1.79 7.51
C SER A 104 -2.90 -2.66 6.99
N ILE A 105 -3.47 -2.34 5.84
CA ILE A 105 -4.54 -3.14 5.20
C ILE A 105 -3.95 -4.44 4.64
N SER A 106 -2.81 -4.32 3.96
CA SER A 106 -2.19 -5.44 3.26
C SER A 106 -1.82 -6.59 4.20
N ALA A 107 -1.31 -6.27 5.39
CA ALA A 107 -0.94 -7.25 6.40
C ALA A 107 -2.13 -8.11 6.85
N VAL A 108 -3.26 -7.47 7.15
CA VAL A 108 -4.44 -8.16 7.68
C VAL A 108 -5.14 -8.97 6.59
N ILE A 109 -5.34 -8.38 5.40
CA ILE A 109 -5.96 -9.09 4.27
C ILE A 109 -5.16 -10.34 3.88
N MET A 110 -3.83 -10.20 3.72
CA MET A 110 -3.01 -11.34 3.31
C MET A 110 -2.89 -12.40 4.40
N ARG A 111 -2.96 -12.01 5.67
CA ARG A 111 -3.05 -12.95 6.79
C ARG A 111 -4.33 -13.78 6.73
N GLU A 112 -5.47 -13.16 6.48
CA GLU A 112 -6.75 -13.85 6.36
C GLU A 112 -6.80 -14.81 5.16
N LEU A 113 -6.13 -14.45 4.06
CA LEU A 113 -6.13 -15.25 2.82
C LEU A 113 -5.14 -16.41 2.83
N GLY A 114 -3.90 -16.17 3.28
CA GLY A 114 -2.80 -17.13 3.17
C GLY A 114 -1.99 -17.32 4.45
N GLY A 115 -2.54 -16.91 5.60
CA GLY A 115 -1.96 -17.14 6.92
C GLY A 115 -0.90 -16.12 7.36
N ALA A 116 -0.43 -16.29 8.60
CA ALA A 116 0.42 -15.33 9.29
C ALA A 116 1.70 -14.96 8.52
N GLN A 117 2.35 -15.96 7.91
CA GLN A 117 3.58 -15.75 7.15
C GLN A 117 3.37 -14.81 5.96
N LEU A 118 2.29 -15.02 5.20
CA LEU A 118 1.97 -14.20 4.04
C LEU A 118 1.60 -12.77 4.46
N GLY A 119 0.85 -12.62 5.55
CA GLY A 119 0.56 -11.32 6.17
C GLY A 119 1.83 -10.56 6.56
N THR A 120 2.82 -11.25 7.15
CA THR A 120 4.12 -10.64 7.50
C THR A 120 4.91 -10.20 6.27
N ILE A 121 4.95 -11.02 5.21
CA ILE A 121 5.61 -10.66 3.95
C ILE A 121 4.97 -9.41 3.35
N ALA A 122 3.63 -9.35 3.30
CA ALA A 122 2.90 -8.20 2.78
C ALA A 122 3.18 -6.93 3.60
N PHE A 123 3.12 -7.03 4.93
CA PHE A 123 3.44 -5.93 5.85
C PHE A 123 4.84 -5.37 5.58
N LEU A 124 5.86 -6.23 5.60
CA LEU A 124 7.25 -5.82 5.45
C LEU A 124 7.51 -5.25 4.05
N THR A 125 6.94 -5.86 3.01
CA THR A 125 7.08 -5.38 1.62
C THR A 125 6.63 -3.93 1.50
N HIS A 126 5.45 -3.61 2.03
CA HIS A 126 4.90 -2.25 1.93
C HIS A 126 5.51 -1.27 2.92
N MET A 127 5.91 -1.72 4.11
CA MET A 127 6.60 -0.87 5.08
C MET A 127 8.00 -0.48 4.56
N LEU A 128 8.73 -1.43 3.97
CA LEU A 128 10.03 -1.16 3.34
C LEU A 128 9.87 -0.30 2.09
N HIS A 129 8.82 -0.52 1.29
CA HIS A 129 8.48 0.34 0.16
C HIS A 129 8.35 1.81 0.60
N GLU A 130 7.62 2.09 1.68
CA GLU A 130 7.46 3.47 2.17
C GLU A 130 8.82 4.09 2.56
N VAL A 131 9.65 3.36 3.31
CA VAL A 131 10.99 3.84 3.70
C VAL A 131 11.87 4.11 2.49
N LEU A 132 11.87 3.20 1.51
CA LEU A 132 12.63 3.35 0.27
C LEU A 132 12.09 4.48 -0.61
N ALA A 133 10.78 4.71 -0.63
CA ALA A 133 10.16 5.77 -1.42
C ALA A 133 10.71 7.14 -1.05
N PHE A 134 10.89 7.45 0.25
CA PHE A 134 11.50 8.72 0.68
C PHE A 134 12.91 8.95 0.11
N LEU A 135 13.69 7.89 -0.06
CA LEU A 135 15.04 7.95 -0.62
C LEU A 135 14.99 8.09 -2.15
N VAL A 136 14.07 7.38 -2.79
CA VAL A 136 13.99 7.26 -4.26
C VAL A 136 13.26 8.45 -4.90
N ILE A 137 12.22 9.00 -4.27
CA ILE A 137 11.42 10.14 -4.79
C ILE A 137 12.28 11.32 -5.27
N PRO A 138 13.21 11.89 -4.48
CA PRO A 138 14.01 13.03 -4.94
C PRO A 138 14.93 12.67 -6.12
N LEU A 139 15.42 11.43 -6.16
CA LEU A 139 16.25 10.94 -7.27
C LEU A 139 15.40 10.74 -8.53
N ALA A 140 14.23 10.12 -8.39
CA ALA A 140 13.30 9.85 -9.47
C ALA A 140 12.80 11.16 -10.11
N ALA A 141 12.43 12.15 -9.28
CA ALA A 141 12.02 13.47 -9.73
C ALA A 141 13.06 14.14 -10.63
N ARG A 142 14.34 14.06 -10.25
CA ARG A 142 15.46 14.70 -10.97
C ARG A 142 15.86 13.96 -12.23
N ARG A 143 15.74 12.63 -12.26
CA ARG A 143 16.31 11.78 -13.34
C ARG A 143 15.28 11.33 -14.37
N PHE A 144 14.05 11.07 -13.94
CA PHE A 144 13.00 10.47 -14.78
C PHE A 144 11.76 11.36 -14.91
N GLY A 145 11.69 12.43 -14.11
CA GLY A 145 10.66 13.45 -14.20
C GLY A 145 9.68 13.44 -13.03
N ARG A 146 8.75 14.40 -13.08
CA ARG A 146 7.86 14.71 -11.95
C ARG A 146 6.82 13.61 -11.71
N TYR A 147 6.20 13.09 -12.76
CA TYR A 147 5.20 12.01 -12.63
C TYR A 147 5.78 10.69 -12.15
N THR A 148 7.07 10.39 -12.43
CA THR A 148 7.72 9.20 -11.88
C THR A 148 7.92 9.30 -10.37
N ALA A 149 8.05 10.50 -9.80
CA ALA A 149 8.10 10.67 -8.35
C ALA A 149 6.76 10.27 -7.69
N VAL A 150 5.64 10.54 -8.36
CA VAL A 150 4.31 10.06 -7.91
C VAL A 150 4.23 8.55 -7.93
N ALA A 151 4.74 7.92 -9.00
CA ALA A 151 4.71 6.48 -9.16
C ALA A 151 5.46 5.73 -8.05
N VAL A 152 6.60 6.29 -7.59
CA VAL A 152 7.39 5.73 -6.49
C VAL A 152 6.64 5.77 -5.14
N GLY A 153 5.74 6.73 -4.95
CA GLY A 153 4.97 6.84 -3.71
C GLY A 153 3.82 5.82 -3.59
N GLY A 154 3.31 5.28 -4.69
CA GLY A 154 2.15 4.36 -4.66
C GLY A 154 0.94 4.98 -3.95
N ALA A 155 0.28 4.20 -3.08
CA ALA A 155 -0.81 4.67 -2.22
C ALA A 155 -0.34 5.76 -1.25
N THR A 156 0.88 5.65 -0.71
CA THR A 156 1.46 6.62 0.25
C THR A 156 1.76 7.99 -0.36
N ALA A 157 1.56 8.16 -1.67
CA ALA A 157 1.72 9.43 -2.39
C ALA A 157 0.73 10.51 -1.93
N MET A 158 -0.41 10.13 -1.35
CA MET A 158 -1.42 11.08 -0.87
C MET A 158 -1.13 11.64 0.53
N ASP A 159 -0.30 10.97 1.34
CA ASP A 159 -0.14 11.29 2.76
C ASP A 159 1.34 11.30 3.21
N THR A 160 1.95 10.16 3.49
CA THR A 160 3.25 10.10 4.16
C THR A 160 4.36 10.56 3.23
N THR A 161 4.34 10.16 1.95
CA THR A 161 5.36 10.55 0.97
C THR A 161 5.03 11.84 0.22
N LEU A 162 3.83 12.40 0.41
CA LEU A 162 3.41 13.66 -0.21
C LEU A 162 4.39 14.82 0.04
N PRO A 163 4.91 15.06 1.27
CA PRO A 163 5.88 16.12 1.50
C PRO A 163 7.19 15.93 0.73
N ALA A 164 7.62 14.69 0.49
CA ALA A 164 8.81 14.40 -0.31
C ALA A 164 8.57 14.70 -1.79
N ILE A 165 7.40 14.32 -2.33
CA ILE A 165 7.00 14.62 -3.71
C ILE A 165 6.88 16.12 -3.91
N ALA A 166 6.15 16.83 -3.03
CA ALA A 166 5.93 18.27 -3.14
C ALA A 166 7.25 19.06 -3.09
N ARG A 167 8.21 18.65 -2.25
CA ARG A 167 9.55 19.27 -2.19
C ARG A 167 10.41 18.99 -3.42
N ALA A 168 10.23 17.83 -4.05
CA ALA A 168 11.03 17.40 -5.19
C ALA A 168 10.44 17.85 -6.54
N THR A 169 9.17 18.29 -6.58
CA THR A 169 8.42 18.57 -7.81
C THR A 169 7.75 19.95 -7.78
N ASP A 170 6.42 20.02 -7.95
CA ASP A 170 5.61 21.24 -8.03
C ASP A 170 4.19 20.98 -7.49
N GLU A 171 3.39 22.04 -7.33
CA GLU A 171 2.05 21.96 -6.75
C GLU A 171 1.07 21.13 -7.59
N GLU A 172 1.17 21.17 -8.92
CA GLU A 172 0.32 20.38 -9.80
C GLU A 172 0.64 18.89 -9.64
N THR A 173 1.93 18.55 -9.61
CA THR A 173 2.37 17.16 -9.38
C THR A 173 1.99 16.65 -7.99
N ALA A 174 2.08 17.47 -6.95
CA ALA A 174 1.65 17.11 -5.60
C ALA A 174 0.15 16.78 -5.55
N LEU A 175 -0.67 17.53 -6.30
CA LEU A 175 -2.09 17.25 -6.44
C LEU A 175 -2.36 15.94 -7.22
N MET A 176 -1.57 15.66 -8.27
CA MET A 176 -1.62 14.39 -8.97
C MET A 176 -1.27 13.22 -8.03
N ALA A 177 -0.34 13.42 -7.10
CA ALA A 177 0.02 12.44 -6.09
C ALA A 177 -1.13 12.10 -5.15
N VAL A 178 -1.89 13.12 -4.70
CA VAL A 178 -3.10 12.90 -3.90
C VAL A 178 -4.14 12.09 -4.67
N ILE A 179 -4.39 12.44 -5.94
CA ILE A 179 -5.36 11.72 -6.78
C ILE A 179 -4.92 10.27 -6.98
N SER A 180 -3.65 10.04 -7.33
CA SER A 180 -3.10 8.69 -7.53
C SER A 180 -3.18 7.87 -6.25
N GLY A 181 -2.79 8.44 -5.11
CA GLY A 181 -2.82 7.76 -3.81
C GLY A 181 -4.25 7.37 -3.43
N VAL A 182 -5.22 8.28 -3.53
CA VAL A 182 -6.64 7.99 -3.23
C VAL A 182 -7.17 6.84 -4.08
N VAL A 183 -6.86 6.83 -5.38
CA VAL A 183 -7.29 5.75 -6.28
C VAL A 183 -6.65 4.42 -5.88
N LEU A 184 -5.34 4.38 -5.64
CA LEU A 184 -4.63 3.14 -5.25
C LEU A 184 -5.10 2.62 -3.89
N THR A 185 -5.29 3.51 -2.91
CA THR A 185 -5.83 3.20 -1.58
C THR A 185 -7.22 2.57 -1.68
N GLY A 186 -8.09 3.06 -2.57
CA GLY A 186 -9.40 2.46 -2.81
C GLY A 186 -9.33 1.12 -3.56
N LEU A 187 -8.36 0.95 -4.45
CA LEU A 187 -8.18 -0.29 -5.23
C LEU A 187 -7.61 -1.44 -4.40
N ALA A 188 -6.68 -1.17 -3.48
CA ALA A 188 -5.99 -2.19 -2.68
C ALA A 188 -6.93 -3.20 -2.00
N PRO A 189 -7.93 -2.81 -1.18
CA PRO A 189 -8.80 -3.77 -0.48
C PRO A 189 -9.67 -4.60 -1.43
N VAL A 190 -9.84 -4.17 -2.69
CA VAL A 190 -10.59 -4.91 -3.72
C VAL A 190 -9.68 -5.84 -4.51
N LEU A 191 -8.54 -5.34 -4.99
CA LEU A 191 -7.65 -6.09 -5.89
C LEU A 191 -6.91 -7.21 -5.16
N MET A 192 -6.50 -7.00 -3.91
CA MET A 192 -5.77 -8.01 -3.14
C MET A 192 -6.53 -9.35 -3.02
N PRO A 193 -7.76 -9.40 -2.46
CA PRO A 193 -8.51 -10.65 -2.39
C PRO A 193 -8.95 -11.16 -3.77
N LEU A 194 -9.20 -10.26 -4.73
CA LEU A 194 -9.62 -10.64 -6.08
C LEU A 194 -8.51 -11.40 -6.81
N LEU A 195 -7.30 -10.85 -6.83
CA LEU A 195 -6.14 -11.46 -7.49
C LEU A 195 -5.70 -12.75 -6.80
N TYR A 196 -5.74 -12.77 -5.46
CA TYR A 196 -5.43 -13.97 -4.70
C TYR A 196 -6.33 -15.16 -5.10
N ARG A 197 -7.64 -14.92 -5.26
CA ARG A 197 -8.60 -15.96 -5.59
C ARG A 197 -8.62 -16.34 -7.07
N ILE A 198 -8.50 -15.36 -7.98
CA ILE A 198 -8.57 -15.62 -9.43
C ILE A 198 -7.35 -16.38 -9.93
N LEU A 199 -6.18 -16.11 -9.35
CA LEU A 199 -4.91 -16.71 -9.77
C LEU A 199 -4.56 -17.95 -8.94
N GLU A 200 -5.47 -18.39 -8.07
CA GLU A 200 -5.24 -19.57 -7.24
C GLU A 200 -5.05 -20.81 -8.13
N GLY A 201 -3.88 -21.44 -8.04
CA GLY A 201 -3.51 -22.60 -8.87
C GLY A 201 -2.84 -22.29 -10.21
N VAL A 202 -2.52 -21.02 -10.49
CA VAL A 202 -1.64 -20.58 -11.60
C VAL A 202 -0.19 -20.59 -11.14
#